data_AF-A0A848VLJ9-F1
#
_entry.id   AF-A0A848VLJ9-F1
#
_cell.length_a   1.000
_cell.length_b   1.000
_cell.length_c   1.000
_cell.angle_alpha   90.00
_cell.angle_beta   90.00
_cell.angle_gamma   90.00
#
_symmetry.space_group_name_H-M   'P 1'
#
loop_
_entity.id
_entity.type
_entity.pdbx_description
1 polymer ?
#
loop_
_entity_poly.entity_id
_entity_poly.type
_entity_poly.pdbx_seq_one_letter_code
_entity_poly.pdbx_strand_id
1 'polypeptide(L)' 'MIRFNVPFVLASRSPRRRILLDGLGLNPEIRPSDVAEDIQPGVPPGVLVERIALDKAVDIAQMVPDGLVLG' A
#
# COMPACT_ATOMS: atom_id res chain seq x y z
N MET A 1 -3.52 -14.55 14.82
CA MET A 1 -2.46 -13.75 14.17
C MET A 1 -2.35 -14.22 12.74
N ILE A 2 -2.70 -13.36 11.79
CA ILE A 2 -2.67 -13.73 10.37
C ILE A 2 -1.21 -13.71 9.93
N ARG A 3 -0.76 -14.76 9.23
CA ARG A 3 0.59 -14.85 8.70
C ARG A 3 0.53 -15.19 7.22
N PHE A 4 1.36 -14.50 6.44
CA PHE A 4 1.60 -14.82 5.05
C PHE A 4 2.85 -15.67 4.94
N ASN A 5 2.90 -16.54 3.92
CA ASN A 5 4.09 -17.34 3.60
C ASN A 5 5.17 -16.55 2.85
N VAL A 6 4.91 -15.27 2.60
CA VAL A 6 5.79 -14.31 1.93
C VAL A 6 5.83 -13.03 2.77
N PRO A 7 6.88 -12.19 2.62
CA PRO A 7 6.90 -10.85 3.20
C PRO A 7 5.61 -10.08 2.90
N PHE A 8 5.05 -9.42 3.91
CA PHE A 8 3.90 -8.53 3.75
C PHE A 8 4.34 -7.10 3.98
N VAL A 9 4.14 -6.24 2.99
CA VAL A 9 4.66 -4.87 2.95
C VAL A 9 3.52 -3.88 2.80
N LEU A 10 3.54 -2.80 3.56
CA LEU A 10 2.62 -1.67 3.42
C LEU A 10 3.34 -0.49 2.75
N ALA A 11 2.88 -0.13 1.56
CA ALA A 11 3.36 0.97 0.73
C ALA A 11 2.81 2.34 1.19
N SER A 12 2.80 2.61 2.49
CA SER A 12 2.15 3.81 3.06
C SER A 12 2.90 4.43 4.23
N ARG A 13 2.98 5.76 4.25
CA ARG A 13 3.43 6.56 5.40
C ARG A 13 2.38 6.76 6.49
N SER A 14 1.14 6.34 6.26
CA SER A 14 0.00 6.68 7.14
C SER A 14 0.03 5.87 8.44
N PRO A 15 0.20 6.52 9.62
CA PRO A 15 0.14 5.83 10.91
C PRO A 15 -1.22 5.16 11.13
N ARG A 16 -2.30 5.73 10.58
CA ARG A 16 -3.65 5.19 10.69
C ARG A 16 -3.81 3.85 9.98
N ARG A 17 -3.20 3.68 8.79
CA ARG A 17 -3.24 2.39 8.07
C ARG A 17 -2.49 1.31 8.83
N ARG A 18 -1.37 1.67 9.46
CA ARG A 18 -0.63 0.75 10.33
C ARG A 18 -1.50 0.27 11.51
N ILE A 19 -2.15 1.19 12.21
CA ILE A 19 -3.03 0.88 13.34
C ILE A 19 -4.18 -0.05 12.91
N LEU A 20 -4.79 0.19 11.74
CA LEU A 20 -5.85 -0.69 11.21
C LEU A 20 -5.37 -2.12 10.99
N LEU A 21 -4.19 -2.29 10.39
CA LEU A 21 -3.60 -3.61 10.13
C LEU A 21 -3.18 -4.30 11.44
N ASP A 22 -2.62 -3.56 12.39
CA ASP A 22 -2.32 -4.07 13.72
C ASP A 22 -3.58 -4.60 14.43
N GLY A 23 -4.70 -3.88 14.31
CA GLY A 23 -6.01 -4.30 14.83
C GLY A 23 -6.55 -5.59 14.21
N LEU A 24 -6.10 -5.95 12.99
CA LEU A 24 -6.39 -7.23 12.34
C LEU A 24 -5.37 -8.33 12.70
N GLY A 25 -4.39 -8.03 13.55
CA GLY A 25 -3.31 -8.94 13.91
C GLY A 25 -2.33 -9.21 12.76
N LEU A 26 -2.20 -8.26 11.83
CA LEU A 26 -1.21 -8.23 10.76
C LEU A 26 -0.02 -7.37 11.18
N ASN A 27 1.19 -7.75 10.75
CA ASN A 27 2.40 -7.00 11.03
C ASN A 27 3.21 -6.76 9.74
N PRO A 28 2.79 -5.81 8.87
CA PRO A 28 3.52 -5.50 7.65
C PRO A 28 4.87 -4.83 7.93
N GLU A 29 5.84 -5.08 7.06
CA GLU A 29 6.98 -4.19 6.89
C GLU A 29 6.50 -2.86 6.28
N ILE A 30 6.94 -1.72 6.82
CA ILE A 30 6.53 -0.41 6.29
C ILE A 30 7.57 0.08 5.29
N ARG A 31 7.15 0.26 4.03
CA ARG A 31 7.98 0.86 2.97
C ARG A 31 7.22 1.98 2.28
N PRO A 32 7.42 3.24 2.66
CA PRO A 32 6.76 4.38 2.02
C PRO A 32 6.98 4.47 0.51
N SER A 33 5.90 4.57 -0.27
CA SER A 33 5.98 4.99 -1.68
C SER A 33 6.08 6.53 -1.79
N ASP A 34 6.82 6.99 -2.80
CA ASP A 34 6.98 8.41 -3.16
C ASP A 34 6.09 8.84 -4.34
N VAL A 35 5.18 7.97 -4.78
CA VAL A 35 4.22 8.29 -5.86
C VAL A 35 3.36 9.49 -5.48
N ALA A 36 3.29 10.46 -6.39
CA ALA A 36 2.47 11.66 -6.24
C ALA A 36 0.97 11.31 -6.31
N GLU A 37 0.18 11.91 -5.42
CA GLU A 37 -1.28 11.79 -5.40
C GLU A 37 -1.91 12.82 -6.35
N ASP A 38 -1.59 12.71 -7.63
CA ASP A 38 -1.96 13.72 -8.61
C ASP A 38 -3.44 13.63 -8.97
N ILE A 39 -4.22 14.61 -8.53
CA ILE A 39 -5.66 14.68 -8.76
C ILE A 39 -5.90 15.20 -10.18
N GLN A 40 -6.26 14.30 -11.08
CA GLN A 40 -6.57 14.66 -12.46
C GLN A 40 -8.01 15.14 -12.59
N PRO A 41 -8.25 16.37 -13.07
CA PRO A 41 -9.60 16.89 -13.29
C PRO A 41 -10.38 15.99 -14.25
N GLY A 42 -11.65 15.73 -13.93
CA GLY A 42 -12.53 14.91 -14.75
C GLY A 42 -12.40 13.39 -14.54
N VAL A 43 -11.44 12.92 -13.75
CA VAL A 43 -11.37 11.50 -13.35
C VAL A 43 -12.35 11.25 -12.19
N PRO A 44 -13.24 10.24 -12.28
CA PRO A 44 -14.11 9.88 -11.18
C PRO A 44 -13.32 9.56 -9.89
N PRO A 45 -13.77 9.99 -8.70
CA PRO A 45 -13.01 9.79 -7.46
C PRO A 45 -12.63 8.34 -7.17
N GLY A 46 -13.51 7.38 -7.47
CA GLY A 46 -13.25 5.95 -7.30
C GLY A 46 -12.08 5.46 -8.16
N VAL A 47 -12.06 5.86 -9.43
CA VAL A 47 -10.98 5.52 -10.37
C VAL A 47 -9.66 6.13 -9.92
N LEU A 48 -9.70 7.38 -9.43
CA LEU A 48 -8.51 8.07 -8.95
C LEU A 48 -7.89 7.36 -7.75
N VAL A 49 -8.69 7.00 -6.73
CA VAL A 49 -8.15 6.34 -5.53
C VAL A 49 -7.64 4.94 -5.81
N GLU A 50 -8.30 4.19 -6.70
CA GLU A 50 -7.86 2.88 -7.14
C GLU A 50 -6.51 2.96 -7.85
N ARG A 51 -6.35 3.92 -8.78
CA ARG A 51 -5.08 4.15 -9.47
C ARG A 51 -3.97 4.52 -8.49
N ILE A 52 -4.21 5.48 -7.61
CA ILE A 52 -3.20 5.91 -6.63
C ILE A 52 -2.78 4.75 -5.71
N ALA A 53 -3.72 3.93 -5.26
CA ALA A 53 -3.41 2.76 -4.44
C ALA A 53 -2.57 1.74 -5.21
N LEU A 54 -2.92 1.45 -6.47
CA LEU A 54 -2.15 0.55 -7.32
C LEU A 54 -0.75 1.10 -7.59
N ASP A 55 -0.62 2.37 -7.97
CA ASP A 55 0.66 3.00 -8.29
C ASP A 55 1.63 2.91 -7.09
N LYS A 56 1.13 3.18 -5.87
CA LYS A 56 1.93 3.02 -4.63
C LYS A 56 2.40 1.59 -4.40
N ALA A 57 1.52 0.61 -4.61
CA ALA A 57 1.86 -0.79 -4.44
C ALA A 57 2.90 -1.23 -5.49
N VAL A 58 2.74 -0.82 -6.74
CA VAL A 58 3.64 -1.14 -7.86
C VAL A 58 5.03 -0.53 -7.64
N ASP A 59 5.11 0.73 -7.20
CA ASP A 59 6.37 1.42 -6.88
C ASP A 59 7.21 0.60 -5.88
N ILE A 60 6.59 0.12 -4.80
CA ILE A 60 7.27 -0.72 -3.81
C ILE A 60 7.50 -2.15 -4.28
N ALA A 61 6.59 -2.73 -5.07
CA ALA A 61 6.72 -4.10 -5.57
C ALA A 61 7.98 -4.30 -6.43
N GLN A 62 8.46 -3.27 -7.13
CA GLN A 62 9.72 -3.33 -7.88
C GLN A 62 10.94 -3.65 -6.99
N MET A 63 10.86 -3.36 -5.69
CA MET A 63 11.91 -3.60 -4.70
C MET A 63 11.61 -4.82 -3.80
N VAL A 64 10.54 -5.56 -4.08
CA VAL A 64 10.08 -6.72 -3.31
C VAL A 64 10.00 -7.93 -4.27
N PRO A 65 11.09 -8.69 -4.46
CA PRO A 65 11.16 -9.75 -5.46
C PRO A 65 10.22 -10.94 -5.20
N ASP A 66 9.88 -11.19 -3.94
CA ASP A 66 8.88 -12.18 -3.54
C ASP A 66 8.16 -11.65 -2.28
N GLY A 67 6.91 -11.20 -2.44
CA GLY A 67 6.17 -10.56 -1.35
C GLY A 67 4.79 -10.04 -1.77
N LEU A 68 3.96 -9.80 -0.76
CA LEU A 68 2.65 -9.18 -0.89
C LEU A 68 2.75 -7.70 -0.50
N VAL A 69 2.44 -6.79 -1.43
CA VAL A 69 2.52 -5.34 -1.21
C VAL A 69 1.11 -4.73 -1.20
N LEU A 70 0.82 -3.89 -0.21
CA LEU A 70 -0.46 -3.18 -0.03
C LEU A 70 -0.28 -1.66 -0.21
N GLY A 71 -1.05 -1.04 -1.10
CA GLY A 71 -1.07 0.42 -1.39
C GLY A 71 -1.95 1.28 -0.48
#